data_AF-A0A358WDG9-F1
#
_entry.id   AF-A0A358WDG9-F1
#
_cell.length_a   1.000
_cell.length_b   1.000
_cell.length_c   1.000
_cell.angle_alpha   90.00
_cell.angle_beta   90.00
_cell.angle_gamma   90.00
#
_symmetry.space_group_name_H-M   'P 1'
#
loop_
_entity.id
_entity.type
_entity.pdbx_description
1 polymer ?
#
loop_
_entity_poly.entity_id
_entity_poly.type
_entity_poly.pdbx_seq_one_letter_code
_entity_poly.pdbx_strand_id
1 'polypeptide(L)'
;MFTSAIILAAGSGRRMGFDKMTALLHGKAVILYSVERFIESNANEIIIAASEDNINKIKELISKNVQTDKQIKIITGGSTRFESALKAVKQTSEKSDVVSIHDGARPFVTAKTADKVALEAFRHGAALAAVRAKDTIKVCGSGEVTATPDRSVLWLAQTPQAARKADYLAAAEKLDVTDARITDDASVMELYGIKPFIVEGSYDNIKLTTKEDISMAEYVIGKTGAPKLRVGHGYDVHRLVEGRRLILCGVEVQNKDNIGLLGHSDADVAVHALMDAMLGAVALGDIGKHFPDSDDRYKGISSMRLLEHVRKLLDEKNAHVTNADITIIAEKPKLASFIPDMQESIAAALGLDTDDVNVKATTEEGLGIAGKGIAAHAVCMVEKVG
;
A
#
# COMPACT_ATOMS: atom_id res chain seq x y z
N MET A 1 -29.68 10.74 0.33
CA MET A 1 -29.17 10.76 -1.05
C MET A 1 -28.53 9.43 -1.32
N PHE A 2 -29.18 8.60 -2.12
CA PHE A 2 -28.61 7.34 -2.57
C PHE A 2 -27.68 7.62 -3.75
N THR A 3 -26.42 7.17 -3.64
CA THR A 3 -25.40 7.39 -4.67
C THR A 3 -24.91 6.06 -5.22
N SER A 4 -24.97 5.90 -6.54
CA SER A 4 -24.39 4.75 -7.23
C SER A 4 -23.05 5.14 -7.83
N ALA A 5 -21.97 4.49 -7.39
CA ALA A 5 -20.66 4.66 -7.97
C ALA A 5 -20.53 3.81 -9.23
N ILE A 6 -19.98 4.37 -10.30
CA ILE A 6 -19.73 3.68 -11.56
C ILE A 6 -18.24 3.76 -11.84
N ILE A 7 -17.57 2.63 -12.02
CA ILE A 7 -16.14 2.58 -12.34
C ILE A 7 -15.98 2.05 -13.76
N LEU A 8 -15.47 2.89 -14.65
CA LEU A 8 -15.22 2.54 -16.05
C LEU A 8 -13.85 1.87 -16.21
N ALA A 9 -13.87 0.60 -16.63
CA ALA A 9 -12.71 -0.27 -16.80
C ALA A 9 -12.67 -0.96 -18.19
N ALA A 10 -13.53 -0.56 -19.13
CA ALA A 10 -13.66 -1.16 -20.47
C ALA A 10 -12.65 -0.65 -21.52
N GLY A 11 -11.78 0.30 -21.16
CA GLY A 11 -10.82 0.88 -22.10
C GLY A 11 -9.65 -0.07 -22.42
N SER A 12 -9.40 -0.31 -23.71
CA SER A 12 -8.43 -1.30 -24.23
C SER A 12 -6.93 -1.00 -24.01
N GLY A 13 -6.55 0.00 -23.21
CA GLY A 13 -5.15 0.22 -22.82
C GLY A 13 -4.13 0.46 -23.96
N ARG A 14 -4.57 0.69 -25.21
CA ARG A 14 -3.73 0.68 -26.43
C ARG A 14 -2.44 1.49 -26.36
N ARG A 15 -2.44 2.63 -25.64
CA ARG A 15 -1.26 3.51 -25.45
C ARG A 15 -0.20 2.94 -24.49
N MET A 16 -0.58 2.05 -23.58
CA MET A 16 0.32 1.37 -22.63
C MET A 16 0.93 0.08 -23.20
N GLY A 17 0.23 -0.56 -24.15
CA GLY A 17 0.62 -1.86 -24.71
C GLY A 17 0.20 -3.07 -23.85
N PHE A 18 -0.47 -2.85 -22.71
CA PHE A 18 -1.02 -3.88 -21.83
C PHE A 18 -2.32 -3.39 -21.15
N ASP A 19 -3.06 -4.31 -20.54
CA ASP A 19 -4.27 -3.96 -19.76
C ASP A 19 -3.90 -3.23 -18.47
N LYS A 20 -4.10 -1.92 -18.49
CA LYS A 20 -3.82 -1.02 -17.38
C LYS A 20 -4.67 -1.27 -16.13
N MET A 21 -5.85 -1.87 -16.23
CA MET A 21 -6.71 -2.10 -15.07
C MET A 21 -6.17 -3.20 -14.18
N THR A 22 -5.49 -4.16 -14.79
CA THR A 22 -4.93 -5.33 -14.12
C THR A 22 -3.43 -5.26 -13.94
N ALA A 23 -2.80 -4.16 -14.35
CA ALA A 23 -1.42 -3.82 -14.03
C ALA A 23 -1.24 -3.61 -12.53
N LEU A 24 -0.07 -4.00 -12.02
CA LEU A 24 0.25 -3.92 -10.60
C LEU A 24 0.97 -2.61 -10.28
N LEU A 25 0.51 -1.93 -9.22
CA LEU A 25 1.20 -0.85 -8.54
C LEU A 25 1.49 -1.32 -7.13
N HIS A 26 2.79 -1.46 -6.77
CA HIS A 26 3.24 -2.05 -5.50
C HIS A 26 2.50 -3.37 -5.17
N GLY A 27 2.48 -4.31 -6.11
CA GLY A 27 1.87 -5.64 -5.93
C GLY A 27 0.34 -5.68 -6.01
N LYS A 28 -0.35 -4.53 -6.16
CA LYS A 28 -1.81 -4.44 -6.19
C LYS A 28 -2.35 -3.94 -7.52
N ALA A 29 -3.39 -4.58 -8.04
CA ALA A 29 -3.99 -4.19 -9.31
C ALA A 29 -4.59 -2.77 -9.26
N VAL A 30 -4.34 -1.95 -10.28
CA VAL A 30 -4.82 -0.55 -10.38
C VAL A 30 -6.31 -0.42 -10.08
N ILE A 31 -7.15 -1.32 -10.61
CA ILE A 31 -8.60 -1.25 -10.41
C ILE A 31 -9.00 -1.37 -8.93
N LEU A 32 -8.24 -2.13 -8.12
CA LEU A 32 -8.53 -2.33 -6.70
C LEU A 32 -8.40 -1.02 -5.91
N TYR A 33 -7.39 -0.21 -6.21
CA TYR A 33 -7.25 1.12 -5.61
C TYR A 33 -8.50 1.98 -5.88
N SER A 34 -8.96 2.03 -7.13
CA SER A 34 -10.17 2.79 -7.49
C SER A 34 -11.40 2.26 -6.75
N VAL A 35 -11.61 0.93 -6.70
CA VAL A 35 -12.77 0.31 -6.06
C VAL A 35 -12.80 0.59 -4.55
N GLU A 36 -11.68 0.43 -3.87
CA GLU A 36 -11.60 0.66 -2.42
C GLU A 36 -11.95 2.09 -2.02
N ARG A 37 -11.55 3.08 -2.81
CA ARG A 37 -11.90 4.48 -2.55
C ARG A 37 -13.42 4.74 -2.60
N PHE A 38 -14.17 3.99 -3.41
CA PHE A 38 -15.64 4.04 -3.43
C PHE A 38 -16.30 3.11 -2.40
N ILE A 39 -15.57 2.12 -1.89
CA ILE A 39 -16.00 1.37 -0.70
C ILE A 39 -15.90 2.27 0.54
N GLU A 40 -14.85 3.06 0.66
CA GLU A 40 -14.64 4.01 1.76
C GLU A 40 -15.57 5.25 1.68
N SER A 41 -16.08 5.57 0.49
CA SER A 41 -16.99 6.71 0.29
C SER A 41 -18.41 6.43 0.77
N ASN A 42 -19.31 7.41 0.66
CA ASN A 42 -20.73 7.27 0.97
C ASN A 42 -21.55 6.63 -0.17
N ALA A 43 -20.92 6.08 -1.22
CA ALA A 43 -21.63 5.33 -2.25
C ALA A 43 -22.38 4.13 -1.67
N ASN A 44 -23.61 3.87 -2.12
CA ASN A 44 -24.46 2.78 -1.63
C ASN A 44 -24.26 1.48 -2.41
N GLU A 45 -23.84 1.59 -3.67
CA GLU A 45 -23.53 0.47 -4.55
C GLU A 45 -22.43 0.86 -5.54
N ILE A 46 -21.77 -0.14 -6.11
CA ILE A 46 -20.68 0.04 -7.07
C ILE A 46 -20.96 -0.79 -8.32
N ILE A 47 -20.91 -0.16 -9.48
CA ILE A 47 -21.08 -0.80 -10.79
C ILE A 47 -19.76 -0.67 -11.55
N ILE A 48 -19.16 -1.78 -11.95
CA ILE A 48 -17.91 -1.79 -12.71
C ILE A 48 -18.21 -2.19 -14.14
N ALA A 49 -17.93 -1.30 -15.10
CA ALA A 49 -18.08 -1.57 -16.53
C ALA A 49 -16.74 -2.02 -17.13
N ALA A 50 -16.60 -3.32 -17.37
CA ALA A 50 -15.39 -3.98 -17.86
C ALA A 50 -15.49 -4.31 -19.36
N SER A 51 -14.36 -4.53 -20.04
CA SER A 51 -14.38 -5.04 -21.42
C SER A 51 -14.69 -6.54 -21.42
N GLU A 52 -15.14 -7.07 -22.56
CA GLU A 52 -15.38 -8.52 -22.72
C GLU A 52 -14.12 -9.33 -22.38
N ASP A 53 -12.94 -8.83 -22.77
CA ASP A 53 -11.66 -9.48 -22.55
C ASP A 53 -11.22 -9.50 -21.07
N ASN A 54 -11.59 -8.48 -20.27
CA ASN A 54 -11.07 -8.33 -18.91
C ASN A 54 -12.10 -8.58 -17.80
N ILE A 55 -13.39 -8.77 -18.13
CA ILE A 55 -14.47 -8.91 -17.14
C ILE A 55 -14.24 -10.07 -16.16
N ASN A 56 -13.77 -11.22 -16.64
CA ASN A 56 -13.52 -12.39 -15.79
C ASN A 56 -12.35 -12.16 -14.84
N LYS A 57 -11.28 -11.52 -15.32
CA LYS A 57 -10.11 -11.18 -14.51
C LYS A 57 -10.44 -10.14 -13.44
N ILE A 58 -11.26 -9.14 -13.77
CA ILE A 58 -11.75 -8.16 -12.79
C ILE A 58 -12.63 -8.85 -11.74
N LYS A 59 -13.56 -9.75 -12.14
CA LYS A 59 -14.37 -10.53 -11.18
C LYS A 59 -13.51 -11.30 -10.18
N GLU A 60 -12.47 -11.97 -10.65
CA GLU A 60 -11.54 -12.71 -9.81
C GLU A 60 -10.75 -11.80 -8.86
N LEU A 61 -10.25 -10.66 -9.35
CA LEU A 61 -9.53 -9.70 -8.51
C LEU A 61 -10.42 -9.16 -7.39
N ILE A 62 -11.67 -8.80 -7.71
CA ILE A 62 -12.61 -8.28 -6.72
C ILE A 62 -12.97 -9.36 -5.70
N SER A 63 -13.31 -10.58 -6.13
CA SER A 63 -13.70 -11.65 -5.21
C SER A 63 -12.59 -12.07 -4.24
N LYS A 64 -11.33 -11.99 -4.67
CA LYS A 64 -10.17 -12.36 -3.82
C LYS A 64 -9.71 -11.25 -2.87
N ASN A 65 -9.83 -9.99 -3.28
CA ASN A 65 -9.15 -8.88 -2.59
C ASN A 65 -10.09 -7.88 -1.92
N VAL A 66 -11.39 -7.93 -2.21
CA VAL A 66 -12.36 -6.95 -1.71
C VAL A 66 -13.34 -7.61 -0.73
N GLN A 67 -13.41 -7.07 0.48
CA GLN A 67 -14.41 -7.42 1.48
C GLN A 67 -15.25 -6.18 1.80
N THR A 68 -16.55 -6.23 1.51
CA THR A 68 -17.48 -5.12 1.77
C THR A 68 -18.92 -5.60 1.83
N ASP A 69 -19.75 -4.87 2.61
CA ASP A 69 -21.20 -5.05 2.64
C ASP A 69 -21.92 -4.35 1.47
N LYS A 70 -21.22 -3.50 0.71
CA LYS A 70 -21.79 -2.80 -0.43
C LYS A 70 -22.00 -3.76 -1.60
N GLN A 71 -23.11 -3.60 -2.31
CA GLN A 71 -23.36 -4.35 -3.53
C GLN A 71 -22.39 -3.92 -4.64
N ILE A 72 -21.62 -4.86 -5.17
CA ILE A 72 -20.77 -4.67 -6.35
C ILE A 72 -21.33 -5.47 -7.52
N LYS A 73 -21.67 -4.79 -8.63
CA LYS A 73 -22.10 -5.42 -9.88
C LYS A 73 -21.05 -5.18 -10.97
N ILE A 74 -20.62 -6.23 -11.64
CA ILE A 74 -19.65 -6.14 -12.75
C ILE A 74 -20.39 -6.48 -14.05
N ILE A 75 -20.36 -5.56 -15.02
CA ILE A 75 -21.05 -5.67 -16.30
C ILE A 75 -20.07 -5.48 -17.46
N THR A 76 -20.48 -5.91 -18.65
CA THR A 76 -19.78 -5.60 -19.90
C THR A 76 -20.08 -4.16 -20.33
N GLY A 77 -19.03 -3.43 -20.72
CA GLY A 77 -19.09 -2.06 -21.22
C GLY A 77 -19.63 -1.94 -22.66
N GLY A 78 -19.47 -0.75 -23.22
CA GLY A 78 -19.79 -0.42 -24.60
C GLY A 78 -18.55 -0.18 -25.45
N SER A 79 -18.78 0.12 -26.73
CA SER A 79 -17.75 0.48 -27.71
C SER A 79 -17.12 1.85 -27.42
N THR A 80 -17.88 2.78 -26.83
CA THR A 80 -17.40 4.10 -26.39
C THR A 80 -17.39 4.21 -24.86
N ARG A 81 -16.65 5.21 -24.35
CA ARG A 81 -16.64 5.53 -22.91
C ARG A 81 -18.04 5.89 -22.43
N PHE A 82 -18.76 6.72 -23.19
CA PHE A 82 -20.11 7.16 -22.86
C PHE A 82 -21.13 6.01 -22.94
N GLU A 83 -21.04 5.12 -23.94
CA GLU A 83 -21.89 3.94 -24.01
C GLU A 83 -21.68 3.02 -22.79
N SER A 84 -20.43 2.83 -22.36
CA SER A 84 -20.09 2.08 -21.15
C SER A 84 -20.72 2.70 -19.89
N ALA A 85 -20.62 4.03 -19.75
CA ALA A 85 -21.24 4.76 -18.65
C ALA A 85 -22.77 4.63 -18.66
N LEU A 86 -23.41 4.81 -19.82
CA LEU A 86 -24.87 4.67 -19.96
C LEU A 86 -25.36 3.27 -19.60
N LYS A 87 -24.68 2.21 -20.07
CA LYS A 87 -24.99 0.82 -19.69
C LYS A 87 -24.91 0.64 -18.18
N ALA A 88 -23.88 1.19 -17.54
CA ALA A 88 -23.72 1.13 -16.09
C ALA A 88 -24.79 1.92 -15.35
N VAL A 89 -25.13 3.14 -15.78
CA VAL A 89 -26.20 3.97 -15.21
C VAL A 89 -27.53 3.23 -15.23
N LYS A 90 -27.86 2.56 -16.34
CA LYS A 90 -29.08 1.73 -16.47
C LYS A 90 -29.11 0.51 -15.52
N GLN A 91 -27.96 0.10 -14.99
CA GLN A 91 -27.84 -1.04 -14.08
C GLN A 91 -27.83 -0.66 -12.59
N THR A 92 -27.83 0.65 -12.30
CA THR A 92 -27.93 1.19 -10.93
C THR A 92 -29.33 1.02 -10.36
N SER A 93 -29.42 0.92 -9.03
CA SER A 93 -30.65 0.85 -8.25
C SER A 93 -31.67 1.93 -8.65
N GLU A 94 -32.94 1.58 -8.67
CA GLU A 94 -34.04 2.54 -8.86
C GLU A 94 -34.08 3.62 -7.76
N LYS A 95 -33.54 3.30 -6.57
CA LYS A 95 -33.42 4.24 -5.45
C LYS A 95 -32.36 5.33 -5.67
N SER A 96 -31.53 5.19 -6.71
CA SER A 96 -30.38 6.06 -6.93
C SER A 96 -30.78 7.48 -7.33
N ASP A 97 -30.39 8.44 -6.50
CA ASP A 97 -30.57 9.87 -6.76
C ASP A 97 -29.45 10.40 -7.68
N VAL A 98 -28.22 9.92 -7.45
CA VAL A 98 -26.99 10.40 -8.12
C VAL A 98 -26.18 9.22 -8.64
N VAL A 99 -25.69 9.36 -9.87
CA VAL A 99 -24.66 8.49 -10.43
C VAL A 99 -23.32 9.21 -10.41
N SER A 100 -22.29 8.57 -9.85
CA SER A 100 -20.93 9.09 -9.77
C SER A 100 -19.99 8.23 -10.61
N ILE A 101 -19.60 8.73 -11.77
CA ILE A 101 -18.83 8.02 -12.79
C ILE A 101 -17.34 8.33 -12.61
N HIS A 102 -16.53 7.28 -12.49
CA HIS A 102 -15.11 7.33 -12.25
C HIS A 102 -14.34 6.53 -13.28
N ASP A 103 -13.15 7.01 -13.64
CA ASP A 103 -12.26 6.23 -14.50
C ASP A 103 -11.47 5.27 -13.60
N GLY A 104 -11.56 3.96 -13.83
CA GLY A 104 -10.79 2.97 -13.06
C GLY A 104 -9.27 3.15 -13.13
N ALA A 105 -8.80 3.93 -14.11
CA ALA A 105 -7.41 4.34 -14.30
C ALA A 105 -6.98 5.55 -13.44
N ARG A 106 -7.82 6.03 -12.53
CA ARG A 106 -7.49 7.09 -11.56
C ARG A 106 -7.49 6.51 -10.13
N PRO A 107 -6.41 5.81 -9.74
CA PRO A 107 -6.38 5.08 -8.46
C PRO A 107 -6.33 5.98 -7.21
N PHE A 108 -6.07 7.28 -7.36
CA PHE A 108 -5.75 8.18 -6.24
C PHE A 108 -6.84 9.21 -5.92
N VAL A 109 -8.07 8.98 -6.37
CA VAL A 109 -9.21 9.75 -5.85
C VAL A 109 -9.38 9.49 -4.35
N THR A 110 -9.74 10.51 -3.57
CA THR A 110 -10.11 10.31 -2.16
C THR A 110 -11.62 10.10 -2.01
N ALA A 111 -12.03 9.31 -1.01
CA ALA A 111 -13.44 9.14 -0.65
C ALA A 111 -14.14 10.50 -0.42
N LYS A 112 -13.44 11.44 0.24
CA LYS A 112 -13.92 12.81 0.46
C LYS A 112 -14.20 13.58 -0.85
N THR A 113 -13.32 13.47 -1.85
CA THR A 113 -13.54 14.09 -3.16
C THR A 113 -14.73 13.46 -3.86
N ALA A 114 -14.84 12.12 -3.84
CA ALA A 114 -15.97 11.41 -4.44
C ALA A 114 -17.31 11.82 -3.83
N ASP A 115 -17.39 11.88 -2.50
CA ASP A 115 -18.60 12.29 -1.77
C ASP A 115 -18.98 13.74 -2.04
N LYS A 116 -17.99 14.63 -2.09
CA LYS A 116 -18.24 16.05 -2.39
C LYS A 116 -18.75 16.23 -3.81
N VAL A 117 -18.20 15.53 -4.79
CA VAL A 117 -18.69 15.56 -6.18
C VAL A 117 -20.13 15.07 -6.26
N ALA A 118 -20.47 13.96 -5.60
CA ALA A 118 -21.83 13.44 -5.58
C ALA A 118 -22.82 14.41 -4.92
N LEU A 119 -22.45 15.01 -3.79
CA LEU A 119 -23.27 16.00 -3.08
C LEU A 119 -23.53 17.25 -3.92
N GLU A 120 -22.50 17.79 -4.58
CA GLU A 120 -22.67 18.98 -5.43
C GLU A 120 -23.45 18.66 -6.70
N ALA A 121 -23.31 17.46 -7.27
CA ALA A 121 -24.15 17.01 -8.37
C ALA A 121 -25.63 16.93 -7.97
N PHE A 122 -25.94 16.44 -6.77
CA PHE A 122 -27.32 16.44 -6.27
C PHE A 122 -27.89 17.86 -6.15
N ARG A 123 -27.08 18.84 -5.73
CA ARG A 123 -27.52 20.24 -5.58
C ARG A 123 -27.66 20.97 -6.92
N HIS A 124 -26.72 20.76 -7.82
CA HIS A 124 -26.56 21.56 -9.04
C HIS A 124 -26.99 20.84 -10.34
N GLY A 125 -27.40 19.58 -10.25
CA GLY A 125 -27.74 18.72 -11.39
C GLY A 125 -26.55 17.88 -11.86
N ALA A 126 -25.36 18.50 -11.96
CA ALA A 126 -24.11 17.83 -12.29
C ALA A 126 -22.90 18.48 -11.61
N ALA A 127 -21.84 17.71 -11.39
CA ALA A 127 -20.56 18.19 -10.86
C ALA A 127 -19.39 17.31 -11.33
N LEU A 128 -18.19 17.88 -11.33
CA LEU A 128 -16.95 17.16 -11.63
C LEU A 128 -15.80 17.54 -10.71
N ALA A 129 -14.92 16.59 -10.45
CA ALA A 129 -13.59 16.88 -9.94
C ALA A 129 -12.75 17.58 -11.03
N ALA A 130 -12.05 18.66 -10.68
CA ALA A 130 -11.11 19.32 -11.58
C ALA A 130 -10.01 20.05 -10.82
N VAL A 131 -8.89 20.34 -11.50
CA VAL A 131 -7.79 21.17 -10.96
C VAL A 131 -7.47 22.31 -11.92
N ARG A 132 -6.90 23.41 -11.41
CA ARG A 132 -6.49 24.52 -12.28
C ARG A 132 -5.34 24.12 -13.20
N ALA A 133 -5.36 24.60 -14.44
CA ALA A 133 -4.23 24.45 -15.35
C ALA A 133 -2.99 25.18 -14.81
N LYS A 134 -1.85 24.49 -14.71
CA LYS A 134 -0.57 25.07 -14.29
C LYS A 134 0.19 25.65 -15.49
N ASP A 135 0.18 24.92 -16.58
CA ASP A 135 0.90 25.28 -17.79
C ASP A 135 0.09 26.24 -18.66
N THR A 136 0.81 27.02 -19.46
CA THR A 136 0.20 27.84 -20.51
C THR A 136 -0.33 26.92 -21.60
N ILE A 137 -1.64 26.98 -21.87
CA ILE A 137 -2.27 26.19 -22.92
C ILE A 137 -2.26 26.96 -24.24
N LYS A 138 -1.92 26.27 -25.33
CA LYS A 138 -2.00 26.78 -26.70
C LYS A 138 -3.10 26.03 -27.44
N VAL A 139 -3.99 26.76 -28.11
CA VAL A 139 -4.88 26.19 -29.12
C VAL A 139 -4.08 26.15 -30.41
N CYS A 140 -3.95 24.97 -31.01
CA CYS A 140 -3.15 24.76 -32.21
C CYS A 140 -3.99 24.12 -33.31
N GLY A 141 -3.78 24.56 -34.55
CA GLY A 141 -4.24 23.87 -35.75
C GLY A 141 -3.16 22.89 -36.24
N SER A 142 -2.84 22.93 -37.53
CA SER A 142 -1.81 22.12 -38.19
C SER A 142 -0.37 22.54 -37.81
N GLY A 143 -0.05 22.64 -36.52
CA GLY A 143 1.26 23.05 -35.99
C GLY A 143 1.41 24.53 -35.68
N GLU A 144 0.42 25.35 -36.06
CA GLU A 144 0.39 26.78 -35.79
C GLU A 144 -0.49 27.10 -34.57
N VAL A 145 0.02 27.95 -33.67
CA VAL A 145 -0.73 28.46 -32.53
C VAL A 145 -1.79 29.45 -33.01
N THR A 146 -3.06 29.14 -32.78
CA THR A 146 -4.20 30.01 -33.15
C THR A 146 -4.70 30.86 -31.97
N ALA A 147 -4.53 30.37 -30.74
CA ALA A 147 -4.87 31.14 -29.54
C ALA A 147 -4.06 30.71 -28.31
N THR A 148 -3.96 31.61 -27.33
CA THR A 148 -3.49 31.33 -25.97
C THR A 148 -4.58 31.79 -25.01
N PRO A 149 -5.45 30.89 -24.52
CA PRO A 149 -6.52 31.28 -23.62
C PRO A 149 -5.97 31.79 -22.28
N ASP A 150 -6.74 32.62 -21.57
CA ASP A 150 -6.38 33.02 -20.20
C ASP A 150 -6.40 31.81 -19.27
N ARG A 151 -5.22 31.44 -18.76
CA ARG A 151 -5.03 30.29 -17.86
C ARG A 151 -5.84 30.43 -16.57
N SER A 152 -6.18 31.64 -16.12
CA SER A 152 -6.88 31.87 -14.85
C SER A 152 -8.27 31.21 -14.78
N VAL A 153 -8.88 31.00 -15.95
CA VAL A 153 -10.20 30.37 -16.11
C VAL A 153 -10.14 28.92 -16.59
N LEU A 154 -8.94 28.37 -16.84
CA LEU A 154 -8.79 27.01 -17.34
C LEU A 154 -8.68 25.97 -16.23
N TRP A 155 -9.48 24.92 -16.37
CA TRP A 155 -9.50 23.76 -15.49
C TRP A 155 -9.25 22.48 -16.28
N LEU A 156 -8.51 21.56 -15.67
CA LEU A 156 -8.25 20.22 -16.18
C LEU A 156 -9.26 19.28 -15.53
N ALA A 157 -10.19 18.77 -16.35
CA ALA A 157 -11.22 17.85 -15.90
C ALA A 157 -10.61 16.54 -15.37
N GLN A 158 -11.13 16.09 -14.24
CA GLN A 158 -10.82 14.81 -13.63
C GLN A 158 -12.11 14.01 -13.46
N THR A 159 -11.96 12.78 -12.96
CA THR A 159 -13.06 11.99 -12.43
C THR A 159 -12.82 11.76 -10.93
N PRO A 160 -13.87 11.66 -10.10
CA PRO A 160 -15.26 11.40 -10.45
C PRO A 160 -16.00 12.59 -11.06
N GLN A 161 -17.01 12.25 -11.86
CA GLN A 161 -17.99 13.16 -12.43
C GLN A 161 -19.36 12.60 -12.08
N ALA A 162 -20.24 13.43 -11.51
CA ALA A 162 -21.53 12.97 -11.04
C ALA A 162 -22.67 13.81 -11.62
N ALA A 163 -23.83 13.19 -11.75
CA ALA A 163 -25.07 13.84 -12.16
C ALA A 163 -26.25 13.20 -11.43
N ARG A 164 -27.34 13.95 -11.30
CA ARG A 164 -28.63 13.35 -10.92
C ARG A 164 -28.98 12.28 -11.93
N LYS A 165 -29.36 11.09 -11.46
CA LYS A 165 -29.62 9.94 -12.34
C LYS A 165 -30.67 10.25 -13.41
N ALA A 166 -31.76 10.92 -13.02
CA ALA A 166 -32.83 11.32 -13.93
C ALA A 166 -32.34 12.25 -15.05
N ASP A 167 -31.55 13.27 -14.70
CA ASP A 167 -31.00 14.23 -15.66
C ASP A 167 -30.02 13.54 -16.63
N TYR A 168 -29.16 12.64 -16.12
CA TYR A 168 -28.23 11.90 -16.95
C TYR A 168 -28.93 10.98 -17.96
N LEU A 169 -29.97 10.26 -17.53
CA LEU A 169 -30.77 9.41 -18.41
C LEU A 169 -31.50 10.23 -19.48
N ALA A 170 -32.11 11.35 -19.08
CA ALA A 170 -32.79 12.24 -20.02
C ALA A 170 -31.84 12.90 -21.02
N ALA A 171 -30.59 13.18 -20.62
CA ALA A 171 -29.53 13.63 -21.52
C ALA A 171 -29.16 12.54 -22.53
N ALA A 172 -28.94 11.31 -22.04
CA ALA A 172 -28.54 10.19 -22.87
C ALA A 172 -29.61 9.76 -23.89
N GLU A 173 -30.89 10.03 -23.65
CA GLU A 173 -31.96 9.78 -24.63
C GLU A 173 -31.93 10.75 -25.82
N LYS A 174 -31.36 11.95 -25.64
CA LYS A 174 -31.32 13.00 -26.67
C LYS A 174 -29.99 13.06 -27.43
N LEU A 175 -28.99 12.33 -26.97
CA LEU A 175 -27.62 12.38 -27.49
C LEU A 175 -27.25 11.07 -28.17
N ASP A 176 -26.53 11.18 -29.28
CA ASP A 176 -25.91 10.04 -29.93
C ASP A 176 -24.66 9.63 -29.13
N VAL A 177 -24.54 8.34 -28.81
CA VAL A 177 -23.37 7.82 -28.08
C VAL A 177 -22.04 7.95 -28.84
N THR A 178 -22.12 8.27 -30.13
CA THR A 178 -20.99 8.51 -31.04
C THR A 178 -20.73 10.00 -31.31
N ASP A 179 -21.48 10.92 -30.70
CA ASP A 179 -21.27 12.36 -30.85
C ASP A 179 -19.85 12.75 -30.40
N ALA A 180 -19.04 13.23 -31.35
CA ALA A 180 -17.64 13.57 -31.13
C ALA A 180 -17.42 14.69 -30.10
N ARG A 181 -18.46 15.46 -29.76
CA ARG A 181 -18.41 16.49 -28.71
C ARG A 181 -18.40 15.87 -27.30
N ILE A 182 -18.84 14.62 -27.16
CA ILE A 182 -18.86 13.91 -25.87
C ILE A 182 -17.46 13.39 -25.58
N THR A 183 -16.77 14.07 -24.68
CA THR A 183 -15.40 13.71 -24.27
C THR A 183 -15.35 13.09 -22.87
N ASP A 184 -16.28 13.49 -22.01
CA ASP A 184 -16.48 13.00 -20.64
C ASP A 184 -17.97 13.10 -20.23
N ASP A 185 -18.29 12.70 -18.99
CA ASP A 185 -19.68 12.70 -18.50
C ASP A 185 -20.19 14.11 -18.20
N ALA A 186 -19.29 15.05 -17.89
CA ALA A 186 -19.63 16.47 -17.76
C ALA A 186 -20.12 17.06 -19.09
N SER A 187 -19.47 16.74 -20.21
CA SER A 187 -19.86 17.19 -21.55
C SER A 187 -21.23 16.67 -21.99
N VAL A 188 -21.64 15.47 -21.53
CA VAL A 188 -23.02 14.95 -21.73
C VAL A 188 -24.04 15.90 -21.11
N MET A 189 -23.78 16.35 -19.88
CA MET A 189 -24.66 17.26 -19.16
C MET A 189 -24.65 18.67 -19.76
N GLU A 190 -23.50 19.15 -20.22
CA GLU A 190 -23.35 20.42 -20.91
C GLU A 190 -24.17 20.48 -22.21
N LEU A 191 -24.09 19.43 -23.04
CA LEU A 191 -24.86 19.31 -24.28
C LEU A 191 -26.37 19.24 -24.02
N TYR A 192 -26.77 18.71 -22.87
CA TYR A 192 -28.16 18.72 -22.41
C TYR A 192 -28.62 20.09 -21.88
N GLY A 193 -27.69 20.99 -21.56
CA GLY A 193 -27.98 22.34 -21.05
C GLY A 193 -27.80 22.50 -19.53
N ILE A 194 -27.26 21.50 -18.84
CA ILE A 194 -26.90 21.59 -17.42
C ILE A 194 -25.42 21.98 -17.31
N LYS A 195 -25.12 23.01 -16.51
CA LYS A 195 -23.75 23.47 -16.26
C LYS A 195 -23.17 22.72 -15.06
N PRO A 196 -22.18 21.83 -15.23
CA PRO A 196 -21.63 21.09 -14.11
C PRO A 196 -20.88 22.00 -13.12
N PHE A 197 -21.05 21.73 -11.83
CA PHE A 197 -20.32 22.43 -10.77
C PHE A 197 -18.89 21.86 -10.60
N ILE A 198 -17.90 22.73 -10.46
CA ILE A 198 -16.51 22.32 -10.23
C ILE A 198 -16.29 22.05 -8.75
N VAL A 199 -15.86 20.83 -8.44
CA VAL A 199 -15.28 20.47 -7.15
C VAL A 199 -13.77 20.39 -7.32
N GLU A 200 -13.04 21.18 -6.53
CA GLU A 200 -11.57 21.18 -6.58
C GLU A 200 -11.02 19.79 -6.17
N GLY A 201 -10.26 19.19 -7.09
CA GLY A 201 -9.62 17.90 -6.95
C GLY A 201 -8.18 18.00 -6.45
N SER A 202 -7.39 16.96 -6.70
CA SER A 202 -5.95 16.91 -6.38
C SER A 202 -5.15 16.69 -7.65
N TYR A 203 -3.97 17.32 -7.73
CA TYR A 203 -3.00 17.03 -8.79
C TYR A 203 -2.48 15.59 -8.73
N ASP A 204 -2.55 14.95 -7.55
CA ASP A 204 -2.16 13.54 -7.36
C ASP A 204 -3.21 12.57 -7.93
N ASN A 205 -4.44 13.03 -8.25
CA ASN A 205 -5.49 12.23 -8.89
C ASN A 205 -5.23 12.04 -10.41
N ILE A 206 -4.03 11.58 -10.73
CA ILE A 206 -3.57 11.33 -12.09
C ILE A 206 -4.34 10.20 -12.76
N LYS A 207 -4.41 10.23 -14.09
CA LYS A 207 -5.01 9.16 -14.90
C LYS A 207 -3.91 8.38 -15.60
N LEU A 208 -3.80 7.11 -15.29
CA LEU A 208 -2.83 6.22 -15.91
C LEU A 208 -3.19 6.00 -17.39
N THR A 209 -2.32 6.52 -18.25
CA THR A 209 -2.52 6.65 -19.70
C THR A 209 -1.30 6.18 -20.48
N THR A 210 -0.10 6.52 -20.03
CA THR A 210 1.20 6.12 -20.62
C THR A 210 2.04 5.33 -19.62
N LYS A 211 3.16 4.76 -20.07
CA LYS A 211 4.04 3.97 -19.20
C LYS A 211 4.69 4.83 -18.11
N GLU A 212 5.01 6.08 -18.42
CA GLU A 212 5.61 7.04 -17.49
C GLU A 212 4.66 7.38 -16.33
N ASP A 213 3.35 7.27 -16.53
CA ASP A 213 2.36 7.46 -15.47
C ASP A 213 2.48 6.40 -14.37
N ILE A 214 3.04 5.21 -14.65
CA ILE A 214 3.25 4.18 -13.62
C ILE A 214 4.30 4.63 -12.62
N SER A 215 5.44 5.15 -13.06
CA SER A 215 6.47 5.67 -12.14
C SER A 215 5.96 6.86 -11.34
N MET A 216 5.12 7.72 -11.94
CA MET A 216 4.45 8.79 -11.20
C MET A 216 3.45 8.22 -10.18
N ALA A 217 2.72 7.17 -10.53
CA ALA A 217 1.79 6.51 -9.63
C ALA A 217 2.50 5.88 -8.43
N GLU A 218 3.63 5.21 -8.65
CA GLU A 218 4.48 4.69 -7.58
C GLU A 218 4.99 5.81 -6.66
N TYR A 219 5.39 6.95 -7.23
CA TYR A 219 5.76 8.12 -6.44
C TYR A 219 4.59 8.71 -5.64
N VAL A 220 3.39 8.78 -6.21
CA VAL A 220 2.18 9.23 -5.50
C VAL A 220 1.83 8.27 -4.37
N ILE A 221 1.97 6.95 -4.58
CA ILE A 221 1.84 5.96 -3.51
C ILE A 221 2.91 6.20 -2.45
N GLY A 222 4.17 6.43 -2.84
CA GLY A 222 5.26 6.78 -1.91
C GLY A 222 5.03 8.09 -1.16
N LYS A 223 4.30 9.06 -1.72
CA LYS A 223 3.91 10.30 -1.02
C LYS A 223 2.75 10.11 -0.04
N THR A 224 1.79 9.27 -0.41
CA THR A 224 0.55 9.03 0.35
C THR A 224 0.66 7.84 1.31
N GLY A 225 1.71 7.04 1.16
CA GLY A 225 2.01 5.82 1.91
C GLY A 225 3.51 5.51 1.90
N ALA A 226 4.37 6.51 2.11
CA ALA A 226 5.79 6.25 2.41
C ALA A 226 5.83 5.20 3.51
N PRO A 227 6.54 4.08 3.31
CA PRO A 227 6.73 3.13 4.37
C PRO A 227 7.30 3.87 5.57
N LYS A 228 6.64 3.76 6.72
CA LYS A 228 7.16 4.40 7.92
C LYS A 228 8.35 3.59 8.35
N LEU A 229 9.54 4.08 8.01
CA LEU A 229 10.78 3.56 8.54
C LEU A 229 10.81 3.78 10.04
N ARG A 230 11.04 2.70 10.77
CA ARG A 230 11.18 2.69 12.22
C ARG A 230 12.53 2.10 12.57
N VAL A 231 13.09 2.57 13.68
CA VAL A 231 14.32 2.04 14.25
C VAL A 231 13.94 1.26 15.50
N GLY A 232 14.45 0.03 15.57
CA GLY A 232 14.44 -0.80 16.77
C GLY A 232 15.81 -0.78 17.42
N HIS A 233 15.85 -0.73 18.74
CA HIS A 233 17.07 -0.96 19.52
C HIS A 233 16.74 -1.96 20.62
N GLY A 234 17.63 -2.91 20.81
CA GLY A 234 17.56 -3.88 21.89
C GLY A 234 18.92 -4.07 22.55
N TYR A 235 18.87 -4.40 23.83
CA TYR A 235 20.03 -4.68 24.65
C TYR A 235 19.69 -5.83 25.58
N ASP A 236 20.54 -6.84 25.63
CA ASP A 236 20.39 -7.94 26.58
C ASP A 236 21.76 -8.37 27.13
N VAL A 237 21.74 -9.03 28.29
CA VAL A 237 22.93 -9.47 29.01
C VAL A 237 22.67 -10.76 29.78
N HIS A 238 23.51 -11.77 29.53
CA HIS A 238 23.47 -13.04 30.24
C HIS A 238 24.78 -13.35 30.97
N ARG A 239 24.66 -14.06 32.09
CA ARG A 239 25.80 -14.52 32.90
C ARG A 239 26.44 -15.75 32.26
N LEU A 240 27.76 -15.82 32.27
CA LEU A 240 28.51 -17.02 31.88
C LEU A 240 28.51 -18.07 33.00
N VAL A 241 28.32 -19.33 32.64
CA VAL A 241 28.36 -20.50 33.55
C VAL A 241 29.07 -21.67 32.89
N GLU A 242 29.69 -22.53 33.70
CA GLU A 242 30.33 -23.76 33.23
C GLU A 242 29.30 -24.83 32.84
N GLY A 243 29.69 -25.70 31.91
CA GLY A 243 28.90 -26.89 31.55
C GLY A 243 27.67 -26.62 30.69
N ARG A 244 27.55 -25.42 30.10
CA ARG A 244 26.51 -25.08 29.13
C ARG A 244 27.11 -24.80 27.76
N ARG A 245 26.34 -25.11 26.72
CA ARG A 245 26.66 -24.71 25.34
C ARG A 245 26.54 -23.19 25.23
N LEU A 246 27.48 -22.57 24.52
CA LEU A 246 27.39 -21.16 24.15
C LEU A 246 26.73 -21.06 22.78
N ILE A 247 25.53 -20.49 22.72
CA ILE A 247 24.80 -20.26 21.48
C ILE A 247 24.65 -18.75 21.30
N LEU A 248 25.03 -18.25 20.13
CA LEU A 248 24.97 -16.84 19.76
C LEU A 248 24.51 -16.75 18.29
N CYS A 249 23.50 -15.92 18.03
CA CYS A 249 22.89 -15.79 16.70
C CYS A 249 22.50 -17.14 16.06
N GLY A 250 22.01 -18.10 16.86
CA GLY A 250 21.64 -19.45 16.42
C GLY A 250 22.81 -20.40 16.17
N VAL A 251 24.06 -19.95 16.36
CA VAL A 251 25.28 -20.73 16.12
C VAL A 251 25.89 -21.17 17.43
N GLU A 252 26.27 -22.44 17.53
CA GLU A 252 27.03 -22.94 18.68
C GLU A 252 28.50 -22.54 18.58
N VAL A 253 28.95 -21.73 19.55
CA VAL A 253 30.33 -21.23 19.64
C VAL A 253 31.15 -22.17 20.52
N GLN A 254 31.87 -23.08 19.88
CA GLN A 254 32.79 -23.99 20.55
C GLN A 254 33.91 -23.21 21.26
N ASN A 255 34.12 -23.51 22.55
CA ASN A 255 35.12 -22.84 23.36
C ASN A 255 35.84 -23.81 24.32
N LYS A 256 37.10 -23.53 24.61
CA LYS A 256 37.98 -24.42 25.40
C LYS A 256 37.60 -24.50 26.88
N ASP A 257 36.91 -23.48 27.38
CA ASP A 257 36.57 -23.35 28.80
C ASP A 257 35.25 -24.06 29.14
N ASN A 258 34.55 -24.63 28.13
CA ASN A 258 33.24 -25.25 28.27
C ASN A 258 32.23 -24.35 29.02
N ILE A 259 32.24 -23.06 28.68
CA ILE A 259 31.33 -22.05 29.23
C ILE A 259 30.22 -21.72 28.24
N GLY A 260 29.05 -21.39 28.78
CA GLY A 260 27.88 -20.95 28.03
C GLY A 260 27.05 -19.94 28.84
N LEU A 261 25.92 -19.51 28.29
CA LEU A 261 25.08 -18.51 28.92
C LEU A 261 24.00 -19.14 29.80
N LEU A 262 23.78 -18.52 30.96
CA LEU A 262 22.71 -18.87 31.87
C LEU A 262 21.40 -18.25 31.36
N GLY A 263 20.37 -19.07 31.22
CA GLY A 263 19.02 -18.64 30.85
C GLY A 263 18.02 -19.79 30.89
N HIS A 264 16.74 -19.43 30.81
CA HIS A 264 15.60 -20.37 30.75
C HIS A 264 15.51 -21.09 29.39
N SER A 265 15.80 -20.38 28.29
CA SER A 265 15.92 -20.91 26.92
C SER A 265 17.34 -21.48 26.65
N ASP A 266 17.71 -21.59 25.37
CA ASP A 266 19.11 -21.78 24.93
C ASP A 266 20.04 -20.59 25.25
N ALA A 267 19.49 -19.50 25.80
CA ALA A 267 20.19 -18.34 26.36
C ALA A 267 20.99 -17.53 25.35
N ASP A 268 20.53 -17.48 24.09
CA ASP A 268 21.14 -16.69 23.02
C ASP A 268 20.86 -15.19 23.20
N VAL A 269 21.76 -14.53 23.92
CA VAL A 269 21.66 -13.09 24.25
C VAL A 269 21.62 -12.19 23.01
N ALA A 270 22.24 -12.60 21.90
CA ALA A 270 22.24 -11.81 20.67
C ALA A 270 20.88 -11.83 19.98
N VAL A 271 20.25 -13.00 19.92
CA VAL A 271 18.89 -13.16 19.37
C VAL A 271 17.86 -12.48 20.27
N HIS A 272 18.03 -12.55 21.60
CA HIS A 272 17.17 -11.84 22.54
C HIS A 272 17.20 -10.32 22.33
N ALA A 273 18.40 -9.72 22.23
CA ALA A 273 18.54 -8.30 21.92
C ALA A 273 17.90 -7.95 20.57
N LEU A 274 18.03 -8.79 19.55
CA LEU A 274 17.39 -8.58 18.25
C LEU A 274 15.85 -8.63 18.34
N MET A 275 15.30 -9.59 19.06
CA MET A 275 13.85 -9.68 19.30
C MET A 275 13.31 -8.41 19.97
N ASP A 276 14.00 -7.89 21.00
CA ASP A 276 13.64 -6.63 21.66
C ASP A 276 13.69 -5.45 20.69
N ALA A 277 14.72 -5.36 19.85
CA ALA A 277 14.80 -4.32 18.81
C ALA A 277 13.59 -4.38 17.87
N MET A 278 13.25 -5.57 17.38
CA MET A 278 12.11 -5.79 16.48
C MET A 278 10.77 -5.42 17.14
N LEU A 279 10.51 -5.93 18.35
CA LEU A 279 9.29 -5.66 19.09
C LEU A 279 9.15 -4.18 19.44
N GLY A 280 10.24 -3.54 19.84
CA GLY A 280 10.32 -2.12 20.14
C GLY A 280 9.98 -1.25 18.93
N ALA A 281 10.53 -1.56 17.75
CA ALA A 281 10.24 -0.84 16.51
C ALA A 281 8.74 -0.80 16.19
N VAL A 282 7.99 -1.87 16.48
CA VAL A 282 6.53 -1.93 16.26
C VAL A 282 5.68 -1.63 17.49
N ALA A 283 6.28 -1.12 18.58
CA ALA A 283 5.62 -0.79 19.84
C ALA A 283 4.86 -1.96 20.48
N LEU A 284 5.42 -3.17 20.41
CA LEU A 284 4.84 -4.38 21.01
C LEU A 284 5.35 -4.67 22.44
N GLY A 285 6.29 -3.89 22.94
CA GLY A 285 6.95 -4.10 24.24
C GLY A 285 8.27 -4.84 24.06
N ASP A 286 8.61 -5.68 25.02
CA ASP A 286 9.86 -6.45 25.11
C ASP A 286 9.60 -7.97 25.12
N ILE A 287 10.66 -8.77 25.02
CA ILE A 287 10.59 -10.23 25.03
C ILE A 287 9.92 -10.79 26.28
N GLY A 288 10.08 -10.16 27.45
CA GLY A 288 9.53 -10.66 28.71
C GLY A 288 8.00 -10.64 28.74
N LYS A 289 7.39 -9.70 28.01
CA LYS A 289 5.94 -9.64 27.80
C LYS A 289 5.42 -10.76 26.90
N HIS A 290 6.19 -11.19 25.89
CA HIS A 290 5.76 -12.19 24.91
C HIS A 290 6.15 -13.61 25.30
N PHE A 291 7.27 -13.77 26.00
CA PHE A 291 7.85 -15.04 26.42
C PHE A 291 8.27 -14.99 27.90
N PRO A 292 7.33 -15.04 28.85
CA PRO A 292 7.65 -14.92 30.26
C PRO A 292 8.46 -16.13 30.76
N ASP A 293 9.56 -15.86 31.48
CA ASP A 293 10.44 -16.89 32.07
C ASP A 293 9.73 -17.86 33.05
N SER A 294 8.59 -17.47 33.60
CA SER A 294 7.75 -18.32 34.47
C SER A 294 6.97 -19.41 33.72
N ASP A 295 6.95 -19.37 32.39
CA ASP A 295 6.19 -20.32 31.57
C ASP A 295 7.10 -21.48 31.10
N ASP A 296 6.83 -22.68 31.61
CA ASP A 296 7.61 -23.88 31.31
C ASP A 296 7.65 -24.23 29.81
N ARG A 297 6.73 -23.70 28.99
CA ARG A 297 6.72 -23.93 27.53
C ARG A 297 7.96 -23.41 26.82
N TYR A 298 8.63 -22.40 27.38
CA TYR A 298 9.84 -21.80 26.78
C TYR A 298 11.14 -22.38 27.33
N LYS A 299 11.06 -23.29 28.31
CA LYS A 299 12.24 -23.90 28.91
C LYS A 299 13.01 -24.73 27.87
N GLY A 300 14.26 -24.36 27.60
CA GLY A 300 15.11 -25.01 26.61
C GLY A 300 14.67 -24.84 25.15
N ILE A 301 13.74 -23.92 24.87
CA ILE A 301 13.36 -23.60 23.49
C ILE A 301 14.53 -22.93 22.76
N SER A 302 14.59 -23.12 21.44
CA SER A 302 15.55 -22.38 20.62
C SER A 302 15.12 -20.92 20.47
N SER A 303 16.02 -19.98 20.75
CA SER A 303 15.76 -18.55 20.57
C SER A 303 15.49 -18.20 19.11
N MET A 304 16.03 -18.94 18.14
CA MET A 304 15.73 -18.76 16.72
C MET A 304 14.25 -19.03 16.39
N ARG A 305 13.60 -19.99 17.07
CA ARG A 305 12.15 -20.21 16.92
C ARG A 305 11.33 -19.08 17.52
N LEU A 306 11.81 -18.47 18.60
CA LEU A 306 11.20 -17.28 19.18
C LEU A 306 11.35 -16.08 18.22
N LEU A 307 12.52 -15.93 17.59
CA LEU A 307 12.76 -14.89 16.58
C LEU A 307 11.81 -15.02 15.39
N GLU A 308 11.63 -16.24 14.86
CA GLU A 308 10.64 -16.52 13.82
C GLU A 308 9.21 -16.17 14.25
N HIS A 309 8.87 -16.37 15.53
CA HIS A 309 7.58 -15.96 16.08
C HIS A 309 7.45 -14.44 16.14
N VAL A 310 8.48 -13.73 16.60
CA VAL A 310 8.51 -12.25 16.61
C VAL A 310 8.37 -11.70 15.19
N ARG A 311 9.03 -12.30 14.19
CA ARG A 311 8.85 -11.93 12.78
C ARG A 311 7.37 -12.01 12.35
N LYS A 312 6.66 -13.07 12.72
CA LYS A 312 5.21 -13.20 12.45
C LYS A 312 4.37 -12.12 13.14
N LEU A 313 4.73 -11.72 14.36
CA LEU A 313 4.06 -10.61 15.06
C LEU A 313 4.26 -9.26 14.33
N LEU A 314 5.42 -9.05 13.70
CA LEU A 314 5.66 -7.90 12.85
C LEU A 314 4.80 -7.97 11.57
N ASP A 315 4.70 -9.14 10.94
CA ASP A 315 3.85 -9.35 9.75
C ASP A 315 2.38 -9.01 10.04
N GLU A 316 1.85 -9.41 11.22
CA GLU A 316 0.50 -9.05 11.69
C GLU A 316 0.29 -7.53 11.85
N LYS A 317 1.38 -6.75 11.95
CA LYS A 317 1.38 -5.29 12.00
C LYS A 317 1.69 -4.65 10.65
N ASN A 318 1.69 -5.42 9.56
CA ASN A 318 2.12 -4.99 8.22
C ASN A 318 3.53 -4.36 8.26
N ALA A 319 4.42 -4.96 9.03
CA ALA A 319 5.78 -4.49 9.22
C ALA A 319 6.77 -5.61 8.94
N HIS A 320 7.94 -5.28 8.38
CA HIS A 320 9.02 -6.23 8.16
C HIS A 320 10.37 -5.57 8.43
N VAL A 321 11.34 -6.36 8.89
CA VAL A 321 12.73 -5.89 9.07
C VAL A 321 13.35 -5.72 7.69
N THR A 322 14.11 -4.64 7.48
CA THR A 322 14.85 -4.42 6.22
C THR A 322 16.33 -4.72 6.38
N ASN A 323 16.91 -4.44 7.54
CA ASN A 323 18.28 -4.78 7.86
C ASN A 323 18.49 -4.87 9.39
N ALA A 324 19.52 -5.58 9.81
CA ALA A 324 19.89 -5.73 11.21
C ALA A 324 21.41 -5.60 11.43
N ASP A 325 21.79 -4.96 12.53
CA ASP A 325 23.18 -4.81 12.95
C ASP A 325 23.31 -5.20 14.43
N ILE A 326 24.08 -6.26 14.69
CA ILE A 326 24.22 -6.88 16.01
C ILE A 326 25.66 -6.70 16.49
N THR A 327 25.84 -6.18 17.69
CA THR A 327 27.14 -6.03 18.37
C THR A 327 27.18 -6.92 19.59
N ILE A 328 28.01 -7.95 19.56
CA ILE A 328 28.25 -8.86 20.68
C ILE A 328 29.44 -8.34 21.49
N ILE A 329 29.24 -8.16 22.78
CA ILE A 329 30.25 -7.68 23.73
C ILE A 329 30.70 -8.86 24.58
N ALA A 330 31.91 -9.37 24.30
CA ALA A 330 32.46 -10.56 24.96
C ALA A 330 33.99 -10.46 25.06
N GLU A 331 34.54 -10.71 26.25
CA GLU A 331 35.99 -10.85 26.44
C GLU A 331 36.52 -12.16 25.82
N LYS A 332 35.71 -13.22 25.92
CA LYS A 332 35.99 -14.54 25.38
C LYS A 332 34.68 -15.31 25.16
N PRO A 333 34.65 -16.29 24.23
CA PRO A 333 35.70 -16.66 23.26
C PRO A 333 35.81 -15.67 22.09
N LYS A 334 36.85 -15.81 21.25
CA LYS A 334 36.96 -15.04 20.00
C LYS A 334 35.87 -15.47 19.02
N LEU A 335 35.08 -14.52 18.53
CA LEU A 335 33.92 -14.80 17.68
C LEU A 335 34.19 -14.68 16.17
N ALA A 336 35.36 -14.16 15.77
CA ALA A 336 35.64 -13.80 14.37
C ALA A 336 35.41 -14.93 13.36
N SER A 337 35.74 -16.18 13.70
CA SER A 337 35.55 -17.34 12.81
C SER A 337 34.09 -17.80 12.70
N PHE A 338 33.21 -17.36 13.59
CA PHE A 338 31.80 -17.76 13.63
C PHE A 338 30.87 -16.68 13.07
N ILE A 339 31.35 -15.43 12.93
CA ILE A 339 30.55 -14.29 12.46
C ILE A 339 29.84 -14.57 11.11
N PRO A 340 30.48 -15.14 10.07
CA PRO A 340 29.79 -15.42 8.81
C PRO A 340 28.57 -16.35 8.99
N ASP A 341 28.74 -17.44 9.75
CA ASP A 341 27.65 -18.38 10.03
C ASP A 341 26.51 -17.72 10.83
N MET A 342 26.86 -16.79 11.73
CA MET A 342 25.88 -16.01 12.51
C MET A 342 25.07 -15.07 11.62
N GLN A 343 25.71 -14.42 10.65
CA GLN A 343 25.02 -13.55 9.68
C GLN A 343 24.04 -14.36 8.83
N GLU A 344 24.48 -15.50 8.28
CA GLU A 344 23.63 -16.40 7.51
C GLU A 344 22.44 -16.93 8.32
N SER A 345 22.67 -17.31 9.58
CA SER A 345 21.62 -17.82 10.46
C SER A 345 20.52 -16.79 10.74
N ILE A 346 20.92 -15.54 11.05
CA ILE A 346 19.97 -14.45 11.29
C ILE A 346 19.26 -14.05 9.99
N ALA A 347 19.98 -13.93 8.88
CA ALA A 347 19.39 -13.61 7.58
C ALA A 347 18.32 -14.63 7.19
N ALA A 348 18.62 -15.93 7.34
CA ALA A 348 17.67 -17.01 7.07
C ALA A 348 16.42 -16.92 7.95
N ALA A 349 16.57 -16.63 9.25
CA ALA A 349 15.43 -16.54 10.18
C ALA A 349 14.55 -15.31 9.93
N LEU A 350 15.15 -14.21 9.48
CA LEU A 350 14.42 -12.99 9.10
C LEU A 350 13.86 -13.04 7.67
N GLY A 351 14.36 -13.94 6.83
CA GLY A 351 14.03 -13.99 5.40
C GLY A 351 14.66 -12.86 4.61
N LEU A 352 15.90 -12.47 4.97
CA LEU A 352 16.69 -11.41 4.35
C LEU A 352 17.87 -11.98 3.56
N ASP A 353 18.43 -11.16 2.68
CA ASP A 353 19.74 -11.44 2.10
C ASP A 353 20.82 -11.25 3.17
N THR A 354 21.90 -12.05 3.10
CA THR A 354 23.00 -11.97 4.09
C THR A 354 23.64 -10.59 4.15
N ASP A 355 23.65 -9.85 3.03
CA ASP A 355 24.21 -8.49 2.94
C ASP A 355 23.39 -7.45 3.75
N ASP A 356 22.16 -7.77 4.13
CA ASP A 356 21.32 -6.92 4.99
C ASP A 356 21.51 -7.21 6.50
N VAL A 357 22.38 -8.16 6.85
CA VAL A 357 22.65 -8.56 8.23
C VAL A 357 24.13 -8.42 8.56
N ASN A 358 24.44 -7.60 9.56
CA ASN A 358 25.79 -7.45 10.09
C ASN A 358 25.87 -7.99 11.52
N VAL A 359 26.89 -8.81 11.80
CA VAL A 359 27.23 -9.26 13.16
C VAL A 359 28.68 -8.87 13.42
N LYS A 360 28.91 -8.13 14.50
CA LYS A 360 30.25 -7.71 14.94
C LYS A 360 30.45 -8.02 16.40
N ALA A 361 31.71 -8.19 16.78
CA ALA A 361 32.11 -8.48 18.16
C ALA A 361 33.13 -7.46 18.65
N THR A 362 33.07 -7.14 19.94
CA THR A 362 34.05 -6.28 20.61
C THR A 362 34.25 -6.73 22.06
N THR A 363 35.34 -6.28 22.68
CA THR A 363 35.60 -6.50 24.11
C THR A 363 35.29 -5.23 24.90
N GLU A 364 35.21 -5.31 26.23
CA GLU A 364 35.16 -4.11 27.09
C GLU A 364 36.56 -3.77 27.63
N GLU A 365 37.63 -4.35 27.05
CA GLU A 365 39.02 -4.20 27.50
C GLU A 365 39.19 -4.55 28.99
N GLY A 366 38.45 -5.57 29.46
CA GLY A 366 38.43 -6.01 30.86
C GLY A 366 37.67 -5.08 31.80
N LEU A 367 37.01 -4.04 31.28
CA LEU A 367 36.09 -3.19 32.03
C LEU A 367 34.69 -3.82 32.05
N GLY A 368 33.84 -3.37 32.96
CA GLY A 368 32.44 -3.78 32.96
C GLY A 368 32.20 -5.26 33.31
N ILE A 369 31.25 -5.86 32.60
CA ILE A 369 30.70 -7.19 32.92
C ILE A 369 31.08 -8.26 31.89
N ALA A 370 31.67 -7.89 30.75
CA ALA A 370 31.97 -8.77 29.62
C ALA A 370 32.95 -9.94 29.92
N GLY A 371 33.54 -9.99 31.12
CA GLY A 371 34.32 -11.13 31.63
C GLY A 371 33.54 -12.13 32.51
N LYS A 372 32.34 -11.76 32.96
CA LYS A 372 31.43 -12.60 33.78
C LYS A 372 30.12 -12.92 33.07
N GLY A 373 29.93 -12.35 31.89
CA GLY A 373 28.75 -12.48 31.05
C GLY A 373 29.06 -12.04 29.63
N ILE A 374 28.07 -12.19 28.75
CA ILE A 374 28.10 -11.64 27.40
C ILE A 374 26.89 -10.74 27.27
N ALA A 375 27.10 -9.55 26.71
CA ALA A 375 26.02 -8.63 26.37
C ALA A 375 25.89 -8.51 24.86
N ALA A 376 24.73 -8.08 24.38
CA ALA A 376 24.51 -7.79 22.98
C ALA A 376 23.69 -6.52 22.82
N HIS A 377 24.04 -5.72 21.81
CA HIS A 377 23.18 -4.69 21.26
C HIS A 377 22.69 -5.14 19.89
N ALA A 378 21.42 -4.89 19.59
CA ALA A 378 20.90 -5.03 18.25
C ALA A 378 20.21 -3.74 17.82
N VAL A 379 20.44 -3.34 16.58
CA VAL A 379 19.69 -2.27 15.92
C VAL A 379 19.09 -2.85 14.65
N CYS A 380 17.81 -2.60 14.40
CA CYS A 380 17.16 -3.00 13.16
C CYS A 380 16.36 -1.85 12.56
N MET A 381 16.31 -1.79 11.25
CA MET A 381 15.34 -0.96 10.53
C MET A 381 14.11 -1.81 10.23
N VAL A 382 12.94 -1.23 10.45
CA VAL A 382 11.65 -1.85 10.16
C VAL A 382 10.88 -0.95 9.21
N GLU A 383 10.44 -1.53 8.12
CA GLU A 383 9.53 -0.93 7.17
C GLU A 383 8.09 -1.28 7.58
N LYS A 384 7.29 -0.26 7.89
CA LYS A 384 5.86 -0.45 8.16
C LYS A 384 5.01 0.11 7.02
N VAL A 385 4.28 -0.79 6.35
CA VAL A 385 3.32 -0.45 5.30
C VAL A 385 2.07 0.12 5.98
N GLY A 386 1.71 1.35 5.57
CA GLY A 386 0.66 2.17 6.16
C GLY A 386 -0.75 1.78 5.76
#